data_AF-A0A375I5A9-F1
#
_entry.id   AF-A0A375I5A9-F1
#
_cell.length_a   1.000
_cell.length_b   1.000
_cell.length_c   1.000
_cell.angle_alpha   90.00
_cell.angle_beta   90.00
_cell.angle_gamma   90.00
#
_symmetry.space_group_name_H-M   'P 1'
#
loop_
_entity.id
_entity.type
_entity.pdbx_description
1 polymer ?
#
loop_
_entity_poly.entity_id
_entity_poly.type
_entity_poly.pdbx_seq_one_letter_code
_entity_poly.pdbx_strand_id
1 'polypeptide(L)' 'MVVMSRSRFTVTVERGHGSWWVIECAELGAVSQVRRIDQAADDIREAVAHLSGLPEDGFDIEVVQALPTSSERK' A
#
# COMPACT_ATOMS: atom_id res chain seq x y z
N MET A 1 19.22 19.57 -15.93
CA MET A 1 18.37 19.25 -14.77
C MET A 1 17.58 18.01 -15.16
N VAL A 2 17.97 16.84 -14.66
CA VAL A 2 17.23 15.59 -14.93
C VAL A 2 16.06 15.57 -13.95
N VAL A 3 14.83 15.54 -14.45
CA VAL A 3 13.68 15.15 -13.61
C VAL A 3 13.93 13.69 -13.24
N MET A 4 14.41 13.45 -12.02
CA MET A 4 14.40 12.10 -11.47
C MET A 4 12.94 11.79 -11.13
N SER A 5 12.27 11.03 -11.99
CA SER A 5 10.98 10.45 -11.68
C SER A 5 11.16 9.56 -10.44
N ARG A 6 10.65 10.01 -9.30
CA ARG A 6 10.63 9.23 -8.05
C ARG A 6 9.73 8.02 -8.28
N SER A 7 10.23 6.82 -7.95
CA SER A 7 9.42 5.60 -8.04
C SER A 7 8.17 5.75 -7.18
N ARG A 8 7.02 5.28 -7.68
CA ARG A 8 5.76 5.35 -6.94
C ARG A 8 5.14 3.96 -6.90
N PHE A 9 4.82 3.50 -5.70
CA PHE A 9 4.09 2.27 -5.48
C PHE A 9 2.64 2.58 -5.12
N THR A 10 1.72 1.93 -5.82
CA THR A 10 0.30 1.99 -5.45
C THR A 10 0.00 0.87 -4.48
N VAL A 11 -0.66 1.20 -3.38
CA VAL A 11 -1.15 0.22 -2.41
C VAL A 11 -2.65 0.31 -2.32
N THR A 12 -3.31 -0.83 -2.44
CA THR A 12 -4.74 -0.95 -2.22
C THR A 12 -5.01 -1.07 -0.74
N VAL A 13 -6.08 -0.44 -0.28
CA VAL A 13 -6.61 -0.67 1.06
C VAL A 13 -8.05 -1.14 0.98
N GLU A 14 -8.32 -2.24 1.66
CA GLU A 14 -9.65 -2.84 1.74
C GLU A 14 -10.06 -3.05 3.20
N ARG A 15 -11.37 -3.11 3.42
CA ARG A 15 -11.88 -3.36 4.77
C ARG A 15 -11.72 -4.83 5.10
N GLY A 16 -10.84 -5.13 6.05
CA GLY A 16 -10.67 -6.46 6.60
C GLY A 16 -11.72 -6.80 7.66
N HIS A 17 -11.52 -7.93 8.35
CA HIS A 17 -12.41 -8.33 9.43
C HIS A 17 -12.38 -7.34 10.61
N GLY A 18 -13.58 -6.92 11.05
CA GLY A 18 -13.77 -6.01 12.18
C GLY A 18 -13.33 -4.57 11.89
N SER A 19 -12.46 -4.04 12.74
CA SER A 19 -11.95 -2.65 12.64
C SER A 19 -10.57 -2.54 11.98
N TRP A 20 -10.15 -3.57 11.23
CA TRP A 20 -8.87 -3.60 10.54
C TRP A 20 -9.04 -3.24 9.07
N TRP A 21 -8.03 -2.56 8.52
CA TRP A 21 -7.83 -2.38 7.10
C TRP A 21 -6.70 -3.31 6.67
N VAL A 22 -6.88 -3.99 5.55
CA VAL A 22 -5.80 -4.74 4.89
C VAL A 22 -5.20 -3.82 3.83
N ILE A 23 -3.88 -3.79 3.77
CA ILE A 23 -3.10 -2.99 2.83
C ILE A 23 -2.31 -3.96 1.96
N GLU A 24 -2.34 -3.79 0.65
CA GLU A 24 -1.60 -4.63 -0.28
C GLU A 24 -0.87 -3.77 -1.31
N CYS A 25 0.43 -4.04 -1.48
CA CYS A 25 1.19 -3.62 -2.65
C CYS A 25 1.30 -4.82 -3.61
N ALA A 26 0.33 -4.95 -4.52
CA ALA A 26 0.26 -6.10 -5.43
C ALA A 26 1.51 -6.23 -6.33
N GLU A 27 2.14 -5.10 -6.67
CA GLU A 27 3.37 -5.06 -7.47
C GLU A 27 4.55 -5.78 -6.81
N LEU A 28 4.65 -5.69 -5.47
CA LEU A 28 5.75 -6.26 -4.69
C LEU A 28 5.33 -7.51 -3.91
N GLY A 29 4.04 -7.85 -3.88
CA GLY A 29 3.49 -8.90 -3.03
C GLY A 29 3.57 -8.56 -1.53
N ALA A 30 3.60 -7.28 -1.17
CA ALA A 30 3.63 -6.85 0.23
C ALA A 30 2.22 -6.75 0.79
N VAL A 31 1.98 -7.30 1.97
CA VAL A 31 0.68 -7.22 2.66
C VAL A 31 0.89 -6.80 4.10
N SER A 32 0.08 -5.85 4.59
CA SER A 32 0.04 -5.46 6.00
C SER A 32 -1.39 -5.11 6.45
N GLN A 33 -1.55 -4.73 7.71
CA GLN A 33 -2.85 -4.41 8.30
C GLN A 33 -2.79 -3.34 9.39
N VAL A 34 -3.67 -2.33 9.27
CA VAL A 34 -3.72 -1.18 10.20
C VAL A 34 -5.12 -0.97 10.76
N ARG A 35 -5.19 -0.32 11.93
CA ARG A 35 -6.49 0.08 12.53
C ARG A 35 -7.07 1.31 11.85
N ARG A 36 -6.21 2.17 11.32
CA ARG A 36 -6.58 3.47 10.74
C ARG A 36 -5.95 3.61 9.36
N ILE A 37 -6.75 4.02 8.38
CA ILE A 37 -6.31 4.16 6.99
C ILE A 37 -5.16 5.18 6.84
N ASP A 38 -5.10 6.21 7.70
CA ASP A 38 -4.02 7.20 7.69
C ASP A 38 -2.64 6.62 8.05
N GLN A 39 -2.60 5.44 8.68
CA GLN A 39 -1.35 4.74 9.01
C GLN A 39 -0.85 3.85 7.87
N ALA A 40 -1.66 3.64 6.82
CA ALA A 40 -1.38 2.61 5.83
C ALA A 40 -0.07 2.82 5.07
N ALA A 41 0.21 4.07 4.67
CA ALA A 41 1.43 4.39 3.95
C ALA A 41 2.67 4.19 4.81
N ASP A 42 2.62 4.57 6.09
CA ASP A 42 3.76 4.47 6.98
C ASP A 42 4.04 3.02 7.37
N ASP A 43 2.98 2.25 7.64
CA ASP A 43 3.08 0.86 8.06
C ASP A 43 3.65 -0.06 6.97
N ILE A 44 3.21 0.07 5.71
CA ILE A 44 3.70 -0.79 4.63
C ILE A 44 5.06 -0.34 4.05
N ARG A 45 5.56 0.85 4.42
CA ARG A 45 6.78 1.44 3.83
C ARG A 45 8.02 0.58 4.02
N GLU A 46 8.22 0.03 5.21
CA GLU A 46 9.37 -0.85 5.50
C GLU A 46 9.36 -2.06 4.55
N ALA A 47 8.21 -2.72 4.40
CA ALA A 47 8.06 -3.88 3.52
C ALA A 47 8.30 -3.52 2.05
N VAL A 48 7.79 -2.37 1.58
CA VAL A 48 8.01 -1.87 0.23
C VAL A 48 9.49 -1.57 -0.01
N ALA A 49 10.17 -0.92 0.94
CA ALA A 49 11.60 -0.63 0.85
C ALA A 49 12.43 -1.93 0.76
N HIS A 50 12.13 -2.89 1.64
CA HIS A 50 12.79 -4.19 1.64
C HIS A 50 12.63 -4.94 0.32
N LEU A 51 11.39 -5.02 -0.19
CA LEU A 51 11.08 -5.81 -1.39
C LEU A 51 11.49 -5.11 -2.69
N SER A 52 11.48 -3.78 -2.75
CA SER A 52 11.94 -3.01 -3.91
C SER A 52 13.46 -2.80 -3.94
N GLY A 53 14.16 -2.96 -2.82
CA GLY A 53 15.58 -2.63 -2.67
C GLY A 53 15.87 -1.13 -2.70
N LEU A 54 14.83 -0.28 -2.62
CA LEU A 54 14.96 1.17 -2.53
C LEU A 54 15.00 1.60 -1.06
N PRO A 55 15.69 2.70 -0.73
CA PRO A 55 15.58 3.28 0.60
C PRO A 55 14.15 3.79 0.84
N GLU A 56 13.70 3.84 2.09
CA GLU A 56 12.32 4.24 2.46
C GLU A 56 11.93 5.65 1.99
N ASP A 57 12.90 6.55 1.83
CA ASP A 57 12.73 7.90 1.32
C ASP A 57 12.95 8.01 -0.20
N GLY A 58 13.21 6.89 -0.88
CA GLY A 58 13.49 6.80 -2.31
C GLY A 58 12.26 6.65 -3.22
N PHE A 59 11.06 6.52 -2.64
CA PHE A 59 9.81 6.32 -3.38
C PHE A 59 8.62 7.00 -2.70
N ASP A 60 7.52 7.12 -3.43
CA ASP A 60 6.22 7.56 -2.90
C ASP A 60 5.26 6.37 -2.80
N ILE A 61 4.37 6.42 -1.81
CA ILE A 61 3.28 5.46 -1.67
C ILE A 61 1.97 6.18 -1.95
N GLU A 62 1.21 5.68 -2.90
CA GLU A 62 -0.15 6.11 -3.20
C GLU A 62 -1.14 5.12 -2.63
N VAL A 63 -1.91 5.54 -1.62
CA VAL A 63 -2.93 4.70 -0.99
C VAL A 63 -4.26 4.89 -1.73
N VAL A 64 -4.77 3.82 -2.34
CA VAL A 64 -6.06 3.80 -3.02
C VAL A 64 -7.02 2.86 -2.32
N GLN A 65 -8.24 3.29 -2.03
CA GLN A 65 -9.26 2.37 -1.55
C GLN A 65 -9.65 1.44 -2.69
N ALA A 66 -9.61 0.12 -2.43
CA ALA A 66 -10.17 -0.84 -3.35
C ALA A 66 -11.67 -0.51 -3.50
N LEU A 67 -12.08 -0.11 -4.71
CA LEU A 67 -13.50 -0.02 -5.01
C LEU A 67 -14.08 -1.42 -4.79
N PRO A 68 -15.21 -1.56 -4.08
CA PRO A 68 -15.86 -2.84 -4.00
C PRO A 68 -16.17 -3.26 -5.43
N THR A 69 -15.44 -4.25 -5.95
CA THR A 69 -15.85 -4.94 -7.16
C THR A 69 -17.23 -5.49 -6.84
N SER A 70 -18.22 -5.17 -7.67
CA SER A 70 -19.60 -5.62 -7.47
C SER A 70 -19.67 -7.14 -7.69
N SER A 71 -19.16 -7.94 -6.75
CA SER A 71 -19.08 -9.40 -6.74
C SER A 71 -18.32 -9.80 -5.47
N GLU A 72 -18.82 -10.48 -4.45
CA GLU A 72 -20.01 -11.33 -4.26
C GLU A 72 -20.41 -11.25 -2.79
N ARG A 73 -21.72 -11.18 -2.51
CA ARG A 73 -22.23 -11.73 -1.25
C ARG A 73 -22.03 -13.24 -1.33
N LYS A 74 -21.35 -13.85 -0.36
CA LYS A 74 -21.44 -15.28 -0.13
C LYS A 74 -21.73 -15.56 1.33
#